data_AF-A0A914QBT6-F1
#
_entry.id   AF-A0A914QBT6-F1
#
_cell.length_a   1.000
_cell.length_b   1.000
_cell.length_c   1.000
_cell.angle_alpha   90.00
_cell.angle_beta   90.00
_cell.angle_gamma   90.00
#
_symmetry.space_group_name_H-M   'P 1'
#
loop_
_entity.id
_entity.type
_entity.pdbx_description
1 polymer ?
#
loop_
_entity_poly.entity_id
_entity_poly.type
_entity_poly.pdbx_seq_one_letter_code
_entity_poly.pdbx_strand_id
1 'polypeptide(L)'
;MVFFQGYEDVKFLLKNNGDFLVRVSQPRQNDAERQIIISVMADKDAGHQIGVRHIVVRKQMGKYQVEEPHRFDLMQDLIDHFVKSKTPVLSNVSTTILVTPIGRQKWELRHSDIELTKRLGAGVYGEVYRGKMKQKNHHIDIAVKSAKTATLVKDFIDSLKI
;
A
#
# COMPACT_ATOMS: atom_id res chain seq x y z
N MET A 1 2.15 -5.58 6.27
CA MET A 1 2.33 -4.12 6.03
C MET A 1 2.01 -3.77 4.57
N VAL A 2 0.73 -3.67 4.19
CA VAL A 2 0.31 -3.25 2.83
C VAL A 2 -0.62 -2.05 2.95
N PHE A 3 -0.36 -1.01 2.16
CA PHE A 3 -1.09 0.25 2.22
C PHE A 3 -1.81 0.56 0.91
N PHE A 4 -2.94 1.27 1.00
CA PHE A 4 -3.55 1.90 -0.15
C PHE A 4 -3.00 3.31 -0.28
N GLN A 5 -1.83 3.42 -0.92
CA GLN A 5 -1.22 4.71 -1.20
C GLN A 5 -1.26 5.01 -2.69
N GLY A 6 -1.77 6.19 -3.01
CA GLY A 6 -1.72 6.70 -4.37
C GLY A 6 -0.27 6.91 -4.79
N TYR A 7 -0.01 6.86 -6.10
CA TYR A 7 1.31 7.16 -6.66
C TYR A 7 1.86 8.51 -6.20
N GLU A 8 0.98 9.49 -5.99
CA GLU A 8 1.34 10.82 -5.49
C GLU A 8 1.80 10.83 -4.04
N ASP A 9 1.20 10.01 -3.16
CA ASP A 9 1.54 9.98 -1.74
C ASP A 9 2.95 9.38 -1.51
N VAL A 10 3.34 8.39 -2.33
CA VAL A 10 4.63 7.70 -2.22
C VAL A 10 5.81 8.68 -2.29
N LYS A 11 5.68 9.73 -3.12
CA LYS A 11 6.71 10.77 -3.29
C LYS A 11 6.94 11.58 -2.02
N PHE A 12 5.97 11.68 -1.11
CA PHE A 12 6.13 12.42 0.15
C PHE A 12 6.61 11.54 1.30
N LEU A 13 6.55 10.23 1.10
CA LEU A 13 6.77 9.22 2.13
C LEU A 13 8.15 8.58 2.06
N LEU A 14 8.66 8.33 0.86
CA LEU A 14 10.00 7.79 0.66
C LEU A 14 10.99 8.95 0.52
N LYS A 15 11.86 9.19 1.51
CA LYS A 15 12.71 10.39 1.55
C LYS A 15 14.19 10.07 1.42
N ASN A 16 14.62 8.93 1.95
CA ASN A 16 16.00 8.48 1.98
C ASN A 16 16.17 7.21 1.16
N ASN A 17 17.37 6.99 0.63
CA ASN A 17 17.68 5.74 -0.07
C ASN A 17 17.38 4.53 0.82
N GLY A 18 16.64 3.58 0.27
CA GLY A 18 16.18 2.38 0.94
C GLY A 18 14.93 2.56 1.80
N ASP A 19 14.35 3.76 1.90
CA ASP A 19 12.97 3.90 2.37
C ASP A 19 12.04 3.14 1.42
N PHE A 20 11.17 2.30 1.97
CA PHE A 20 10.27 1.48 1.16
C PHE A 20 8.90 1.28 1.78
N LEU A 21 7.93 0.95 0.95
CA LEU A 21 6.60 0.53 1.37
C LEU A 21 6.02 -0.48 0.39
N VAL A 22 5.10 -1.31 0.89
CA VAL A 22 4.31 -2.21 0.06
C VAL A 22 2.91 -1.63 -0.10
N ARG A 23 2.44 -1.55 -1.35
CA ARG A 23 1.13 -1.00 -1.69
C ARG A 23 0.41 -1.87 -2.71
N VAL A 24 -0.89 -1.66 -2.82
CA VAL A 24 -1.70 -2.28 -3.88
C VAL A 24 -1.93 -1.28 -5.00
N SER A 25 -1.94 -1.75 -6.25
CA SER A 25 -2.31 -0.91 -7.39
C SER A 25 -3.75 -0.42 -7.26
N GLN A 26 -4.00 0.78 -7.78
CA GLN A 26 -5.38 1.25 -7.97
C GLN A 26 -6.04 0.39 -9.06
N PRO A 27 -7.34 0.05 -8.91
CA PRO A 27 -8.05 -0.71 -9.92
C PRO A 27 -8.15 0.14 -11.19
N ARG A 28 -7.58 -0.34 -12.30
CA ARG A 28 -7.78 0.27 -13.62
C ARG A 28 -9.08 -0.27 -14.21
N GLN A 29 -9.78 0.55 -15.00
CA GLN A 29 -11.10 0.21 -15.54
C GLN A 29 -11.16 -1.11 -16.35
N ASN A 30 -10.01 -1.62 -16.80
CA ASN A 30 -9.89 -2.85 -17.61
C ASN A 30 -9.00 -3.93 -16.99
N ASP A 31 -8.48 -3.74 -15.77
CA ASP A 31 -7.52 -4.67 -15.16
C ASP A 31 -8.19 -5.33 -13.94
N ALA A 32 -8.54 -6.62 -14.08
CA ALA A 32 -9.30 -7.36 -13.08
C ALA A 32 -8.48 -7.65 -11.82
N GLU A 33 -7.15 -7.66 -11.90
CA GLU A 33 -6.28 -8.05 -10.80
C GLU A 33 -5.50 -6.86 -10.23
N ARG A 34 -5.68 -6.66 -8.92
CA ARG A 34 -4.86 -5.76 -8.13
C ARG A 34 -3.45 -6.34 -8.02
N GLN A 35 -2.46 -5.50 -8.28
CA GLN A 35 -1.04 -5.87 -8.18
C GLN A 35 -0.48 -5.41 -6.85
N ILE A 36 0.36 -6.24 -6.24
CA ILE A 36 1.17 -5.86 -5.08
C ILE A 36 2.44 -5.18 -5.63
N ILE A 37 2.79 -4.03 -5.07
CA ILE A 37 3.91 -3.22 -5.53
C ILE A 37 4.78 -2.85 -4.33
N ILE A 38 6.07 -3.15 -4.41
CA ILE A 38 7.09 -2.61 -3.51
C ILE A 38 7.58 -1.30 -4.14
N SER A 39 7.43 -0.19 -3.43
CA SER A 39 8.00 1.09 -3.83
C SER A 39 9.20 1.39 -2.95
N VAL A 40 10.36 1.67 -3.55
CA VAL A 40 11.62 1.93 -2.83
C VAL A 40 12.29 3.18 -3.40
N MET A 41 12.82 4.04 -2.53
CA MET A 41 13.68 5.14 -2.95
C MET A 41 15.07 4.56 -3.26
N ALA A 42 15.40 4.48 -4.54
CA ALA A 42 16.68 3.98 -5.02
C ALA A 42 17.72 5.10 -5.13
N ASP A 43 17.29 6.33 -5.44
CA ASP A 43 18.17 7.49 -5.57
C ASP A 43 17.44 8.80 -5.22
N LYS A 44 17.62 9.26 -3.98
CA LYS A 44 17.01 10.50 -3.49
C LYS A 44 17.52 11.75 -4.22
N ASP A 45 18.73 11.71 -4.78
CA ASP A 45 19.39 12.88 -5.38
C ASP A 45 18.96 13.05 -6.85
N ALA A 46 18.51 11.98 -7.51
CA ALA A 46 17.86 12.03 -8.84
C ALA A 46 16.45 12.65 -8.83
N GLY A 47 15.92 13.02 -7.66
CA GLY A 47 14.56 13.53 -7.47
C GLY A 47 13.50 12.44 -7.52
N HIS A 48 12.37 12.65 -6.83
CA HIS A 48 11.39 11.59 -6.51
C HIS A 48 10.82 10.83 -7.72
N GLN A 49 10.64 11.47 -8.88
CA GLN A 49 10.07 10.80 -10.06
C GLN A 49 11.03 9.75 -10.65
N ILE A 50 12.33 10.00 -10.55
CA ILE A 50 13.38 9.12 -11.11
C ILE A 50 13.96 8.23 -10.01
N GLY A 51 14.04 8.76 -8.79
CA GLY A 51 14.60 8.11 -7.62
C GLY A 51 13.77 6.97 -7.07
N VAL A 52 12.44 7.04 -7.18
CA VAL A 52 11.57 5.95 -6.71
C VAL A 52 11.46 4.86 -7.77
N ARG A 53 11.66 3.61 -7.35
CA ARG A 53 11.41 2.41 -8.16
C ARG A 53 10.17 1.70 -7.66
N HIS A 54 9.31 1.29 -8.60
CA HIS A 54 8.09 0.53 -8.32
C HIS A 54 8.21 -0.87 -8.89
N ILE A 55 8.23 -1.85 -8.01
CA ILE A 55 8.53 -3.24 -8.31
C ILE A 55 7.26 -4.05 -8.10
N VAL A 56 6.75 -4.68 -9.17
CA VAL A 56 5.55 -5.53 -9.09
C VAL A 56 5.93 -6.87 -8.49
N VAL A 57 5.26 -7.26 -7.41
CA VAL A 57 5.34 -8.59 -6.83
C VAL A 57 4.27 -9.46 -7.48
N ARG A 58 4.70 -10.56 -8.10
CA ARG A 58 3.81 -11.53 -8.73
C ARG A 58 3.51 -12.66 -7.77
N LYS A 59 2.29 -13.21 -7.86
CA LYS A 59 1.93 -14.46 -7.18
C LYS A 59 1.77 -15.55 -8.24
N GLN A 60 2.69 -16.51 -8.26
CA GLN A 60 2.68 -17.63 -9.20
C GLN A 60 2.70 -18.95 -8.41
N MET A 61 1.81 -19.88 -8.78
CA MET A 61 1.67 -21.18 -8.09
C MET A 61 1.54 -21.04 -6.56
N GLY A 62 0.84 -20.00 -6.10
CA GLY A 62 0.65 -19.72 -4.67
C GLY A 62 1.78 -18.98 -3.97
N LYS A 63 2.97 -18.85 -4.59
CA LYS A 63 4.16 -18.20 -4.01
C LYS A 63 4.35 -16.78 -4.55
N TYR A 64 4.86 -15.89 -3.71
CA TYR A 64 5.25 -14.51 -4.04
C TYR A 64 6.69 -14.47 -4.56
N GLN A 65 6.90 -13.72 -5.64
CA GLN A 65 8.22 -13.51 -6.22
C GLN A 65 8.30 -12.16 -6.95
N VAL A 66 9.51 -11.61 -7.04
CA VAL A 66 9.83 -10.48 -7.93
C VAL A 66 10.61 -10.99 -9.14
N GLU A 67 11.71 -11.69 -8.87
CA GLU A 67 12.59 -12.32 -9.86
C GLU A 67 12.95 -13.74 -9.42
N GLU A 68 13.25 -14.62 -10.37
CA GLU A 68 13.77 -15.95 -10.10
C GLU A 68 15.21 -15.89 -9.56
N PRO A 69 15.66 -16.85 -8.74
CA PRO A 69 14.96 -18.06 -8.29
C PRO A 69 14.15 -17.88 -6.98
N HIS A 70 14.08 -16.66 -6.42
CA HIS A 70 13.53 -16.44 -5.09
C HIS A 70 12.00 -16.47 -5.07
N ARG A 71 11.43 -17.46 -4.38
CA ARG A 71 9.97 -17.65 -4.23
C ARG A 71 9.60 -17.86 -2.77
N PHE A 72 8.56 -17.19 -2.30
CA PHE A 72 8.18 -17.14 -0.89
C PHE A 72 6.71 -17.51 -0.70
N ASP A 73 6.38 -18.22 0.38
CA ASP A 73 4.99 -18.59 0.66
C ASP A 73 4.17 -17.41 1.20
N LEU A 74 4.80 -16.53 1.97
CA LEU A 74 4.20 -15.30 2.48
C LEU A 74 4.90 -14.06 1.92
N MET A 75 4.14 -12.97 1.76
CA MET A 75 4.68 -11.66 1.36
C MET A 75 5.70 -11.16 2.40
N GLN A 76 5.44 -11.42 3.68
CA GLN A 76 6.34 -11.05 4.77
C GLN A 76 7.71 -11.72 4.63
N ASP A 77 7.75 -13.00 4.26
CA ASP A 77 9.02 -13.73 4.08
C ASP A 77 9.87 -13.13 2.95
N LEU A 78 9.22 -12.68 1.86
CA LEU A 78 9.87 -11.99 0.76
C LEU A 78 10.53 -10.69 1.25
N ILE A 79 9.80 -9.85 1.97
CA ILE A 79 10.34 -8.58 2.49
C ILE A 79 11.45 -8.84 3.49
N ASP A 80 11.23 -9.76 4.43
CA ASP A 80 12.22 -10.12 5.45
C ASP A 80 13.52 -10.61 4.83
N HIS A 81 13.45 -11.42 3.77
CA HIS A 81 14.62 -11.88 3.04
C HIS A 81 15.46 -10.71 2.54
N PHE A 82 14.88 -9.80 1.74
CA PHE A 82 15.62 -8.67 1.15
C PHE A 82 16.06 -7.63 2.19
N VAL A 83 15.30 -7.44 3.26
CA VAL A 83 15.69 -6.54 4.36
C VAL A 83 16.86 -7.12 5.16
N LYS A 84 16.90 -8.44 5.39
CA LYS A 84 17.98 -9.11 6.15
C LYS A 84 19.24 -9.31 5.31
N SER A 85 19.10 -9.74 4.06
CA SER A 85 20.23 -9.99 3.15
C SER A 85 20.90 -8.71 2.68
N LYS A 86 20.19 -7.57 2.71
CA LYS A 86 20.62 -6.29 2.10
C LYS A 86 20.97 -6.42 0.62
N THR A 87 20.37 -7.39 -0.07
CA THR A 87 20.52 -7.55 -1.51
C THR A 87 19.49 -6.70 -2.26
N PRO A 88 19.79 -6.27 -3.50
CA PRO A 88 18.83 -5.60 -4.35
C PRO A 88 17.62 -6.50 -4.63
N VAL A 89 16.42 -5.91 -4.66
CA VAL A 89 15.18 -6.62 -5.00
C VAL A 89 15.13 -6.94 -6.50
N LEU A 90 15.69 -6.07 -7.35
CA LEU A 90 15.91 -6.31 -8.77
C LEU A 90 17.41 -6.52 -9.01
N SER A 91 17.78 -7.67 -9.58
CA SER A 91 19.19 -8.03 -9.77
C SER A 91 19.93 -7.09 -10.72
N ASN A 92 19.21 -6.46 -11.66
CA ASN A 92 19.76 -5.50 -12.61
C ASN A 92 19.77 -4.04 -12.09
N VAL A 93 19.23 -3.76 -10.90
CA VAL A 93 19.21 -2.41 -10.31
C VAL A 93 19.73 -2.47 -8.87
N SER A 94 21.05 -2.32 -8.71
CA SER A 94 21.77 -2.45 -7.44
C SER A 94 21.29 -1.51 -6.32
N THR A 95 20.62 -0.43 -6.66
CA THR A 95 20.09 0.57 -5.72
C THR A 95 18.74 0.20 -5.11
N THR A 96 18.12 -0.92 -5.52
CA THR A 96 16.81 -1.38 -5.01
C THR A 96 16.93 -2.14 -3.68
N ILE A 97 17.64 -1.59 -2.69
CA ILE A 97 17.87 -2.23 -1.39
C ILE A 97 16.79 -1.80 -0.40
N LEU A 98 16.18 -2.75 0.31
CA LEU A 98 15.16 -2.46 1.34
C LEU A 98 15.84 -2.19 2.70
N VAL A 99 15.65 -0.98 3.22
CA VAL A 99 16.28 -0.55 4.48
C VAL A 99 15.22 -0.18 5.51
N THR A 100 14.45 0.87 5.24
CA THR A 100 13.53 1.47 6.21
C THR A 100 12.08 1.27 5.77
N PRO A 101 11.29 0.44 6.47
CA PRO A 101 9.88 0.30 6.17
C PRO A 101 9.12 1.56 6.57
N ILE A 102 8.40 2.17 5.63
CA ILE A 102 7.47 3.26 5.91
C ILE A 102 6.13 2.67 6.38
N GLY A 103 5.83 2.89 7.66
CA GLY A 103 4.62 2.38 8.30
C GLY A 103 3.34 3.17 7.97
N ARG A 104 2.25 2.76 8.62
CA ARG A 104 0.93 3.39 8.45
C ARG A 104 0.96 4.84 8.92
N GLN A 105 0.42 5.74 8.10
CA GLN A 105 0.41 7.16 8.40
C GLN A 105 -0.76 7.53 9.33
N LYS A 106 -0.63 8.64 10.07
CA LYS A 106 -1.66 9.05 11.05
C LYS A 106 -3.02 9.35 10.41
N TRP A 107 -3.02 9.76 9.15
CA TRP A 107 -4.24 10.04 8.36
C TRP A 107 -4.88 8.78 7.76
N GLU A 108 -4.18 7.64 7.78
CA GLU A 108 -4.70 6.36 7.30
C GLU A 108 -5.51 5.69 8.41
N LEU A 109 -6.79 6.08 8.48
CA LEU A 109 -7.77 5.55 9.41
C LEU A 109 -8.12 4.10 9.05
N ARG A 110 -8.33 3.25 10.06
CA ARG A 110 -8.84 1.90 9.84
C ARG A 110 -10.35 1.96 9.64
N HIS A 111 -10.88 1.14 8.75
CA HIS A 111 -12.32 0.95 8.62
C HIS A 111 -12.96 0.48 9.94
N SER A 112 -12.24 -0.34 10.72
CA SER A 112 -12.69 -0.79 12.05
C SER A 112 -12.91 0.35 13.05
N ASP A 113 -12.26 1.49 12.84
CA ASP A 113 -12.32 2.64 13.74
C ASP A 113 -13.48 3.57 13.36
N ILE A 114 -14.20 3.29 12.27
CA ILE A 114 -15.26 4.12 11.71
C ILE A 114 -16.58 3.35 11.71
N GLU A 115 -17.58 3.89 12.39
CA GLU A 115 -18.96 3.42 12.36
C GLU A 115 -19.79 4.35 11.47
N LEU A 116 -20.40 3.82 10.41
CA LEU A 116 -21.34 4.57 9.58
C LEU A 116 -22.74 4.49 10.17
N THR A 117 -23.41 5.63 10.32
CA THR A 117 -24.70 5.71 11.04
C THR A 117 -25.85 6.14 10.13
N LYS A 118 -25.73 7.26 9.43
CA LYS A 118 -26.82 7.81 8.60
C LYS A 118 -26.30 8.36 7.29
N ARG A 119 -26.95 8.06 6.17
CA ARG A 119 -26.66 8.72 4.89
C ARG A 119 -27.06 10.19 4.95
N LEU A 120 -26.13 11.08 4.62
CA LEU A 120 -26.33 12.54 4.60
C LEU A 120 -26.65 13.05 3.19
N GLY A 121 -26.10 12.42 2.16
CA GLY A 121 -26.34 12.84 0.78
C GLY A 121 -25.60 11.99 -0.24
N ALA A 122 -25.81 12.30 -1.51
CA ALA A 122 -25.11 11.68 -2.64
C ALA A 122 -24.80 12.72 -3.72
N GLY A 123 -23.69 12.53 -4.42
CA GLY A 123 -23.28 13.35 -5.54
C GLY A 123 -22.50 12.54 -6.56
N VAL A 124 -21.94 13.23 -7.56
CA VAL A 124 -21.27 12.60 -8.71
C VAL A 124 -20.07 11.75 -8.31
N TYR A 125 -19.42 12.10 -7.19
CA TYR A 125 -18.23 11.43 -6.67
C TYR A 125 -18.51 10.36 -5.61
N GLY A 126 -19.78 10.06 -5.33
CA GLY A 126 -20.17 9.06 -4.34
C GLY A 126 -21.11 9.59 -3.28
N GLU A 127 -21.14 8.92 -2.14
CA GLU A 127 -22.11 9.14 -1.09
C GLU A 127 -21.45 9.72 0.15
N VAL A 128 -22.22 10.48 0.94
CA VAL A 128 -21.76 11.04 2.20
C VAL A 128 -22.61 10.47 3.31
N TYR A 129 -21.95 10.00 4.37
CA TYR A 129 -22.55 9.42 5.56
C TYR A 129 -22.10 10.20 6.79
N ARG A 130 -22.96 10.28 7.81
CA ARG A 130 -22.58 10.58 9.18
C ARG A 130 -21.99 9.32 9.78
N GLY A 131 -20.92 9.46 10.53
CA GLY A 131 -20.32 8.37 11.26
C GLY A 131 -19.77 8.79 12.61
N LYS A 132 -19.28 7.82 13.36
CA LYS A 132 -18.53 8.00 14.59
C LYS A 132 -17.15 7.36 14.42
N MET A 133 -16.10 8.11 14.73
CA MET A 133 -14.75 7.58 14.77
C MET A 133 -14.37 7.27 16.21
N LYS A 134 -13.93 6.03 16.47
CA LYS A 134 -13.36 5.64 17.75
C LYS A 134 -11.92 6.10 17.82
N GLN A 135 -11.62 7.03 18.73
CA GLN A 135 -10.25 7.48 18.98
C GLN A 135 -9.92 7.28 20.45
N LYS A 136 -9.10 6.26 20.74
CA LYS A 136 -8.73 5.85 22.11
C LYS A 136 -9.99 5.66 22.99
N ASN A 137 -10.31 6.63 23.83
CA ASN A 137 -11.42 6.60 24.80
C ASN A 137 -12.60 7.51 24.44
N HIS A 138 -12.59 8.17 23.27
CA HIS A 138 -13.66 9.08 22.88
C HIS A 138 -14.16 8.76 21.48
N HIS A 139 -15.44 9.10 21.24
CA HIS A 139 -16.07 9.01 19.93
C HIS A 139 -16.20 10.41 19.36
N ILE A 140 -15.77 10.57 18.10
CA ILE A 140 -15.85 11.83 17.37
C ILE A 140 -16.89 11.67 16.28
N ASP A 141 -17.89 12.55 16.26
CA ASP A 141 -18.85 12.63 15.16
C ASP A 141 -18.13 13.13 13.90
N ILE A 142 -18.26 12.39 12.79
CA ILE A 142 -17.58 12.66 11.53
C ILE A 142 -18.54 12.58 10.34
N ALA A 143 -18.12 13.16 9.21
CA ALA A 143 -18.71 12.88 7.91
C ALA A 143 -17.76 11.99 7.10
N VAL A 144 -18.27 10.90 6.55
CA VAL A 144 -17.52 9.94 5.72
C VAL A 144 -18.01 10.03 4.29
N LYS A 145 -17.11 10.39 3.38
CA LYS A 145 -17.36 10.35 1.95
C LYS A 145 -16.92 8.98 1.41
N SER A 146 -17.88 8.19 0.94
CA SER A 146 -17.64 6.88 0.35
C SER A 146 -17.63 6.98 -1.17
N ALA A 147 -16.53 6.57 -1.79
CA ALA A 147 -16.42 6.44 -3.24
C ALA A 147 -16.93 5.05 -3.67
N LYS A 148 -17.62 4.96 -4.82
CA LYS A 148 -18.25 3.72 -5.33
C LYS A 148 -17.28 2.54 -5.53
N THR A 149 -15.97 2.80 -5.64
CA THR A 149 -14.93 1.79 -5.92
C THR A 149 -14.26 1.21 -4.67
N ALA A 150 -14.63 1.63 -3.46
CA ALA A 150 -13.90 1.30 -2.23
C ALA A 150 -14.05 -0.17 -1.76
N THR A 151 -15.19 -0.82 -2.01
CA THR A 151 -15.50 -2.16 -1.45
C THR A 151 -14.54 -3.25 -1.94
N LEU A 152 -14.13 -3.21 -3.21
CA LEU A 152 -13.25 -4.21 -3.84
C LEU A 152 -11.79 -4.13 -3.36
N VAL A 153 -11.40 -3.08 -2.64
CA VAL A 153 -10.03 -2.90 -2.14
C VAL A 153 -9.82 -3.69 -0.85
N LYS A 154 -10.83 -3.66 0.01
CA LYS A 154 -10.79 -4.21 1.37
C LYS A 154 -10.52 -5.72 1.34
N ASP A 155 -11.34 -6.46 0.59
CA ASP A 155 -11.27 -7.93 0.58
C ASP A 155 -9.95 -8.44 0.00
N PHE A 156 -9.35 -7.68 -0.92
CA PHE A 156 -8.04 -7.99 -1.46
C PHE A 156 -6.93 -7.81 -0.40
N ILE A 157 -6.92 -6.68 0.32
CA ILE A 157 -5.90 -6.43 1.36
C ILE A 157 -5.99 -7.47 2.49
N ASP A 158 -7.22 -7.78 2.93
CA ASP A 158 -7.46 -8.78 3.97
C ASP A 158 -6.98 -10.18 3.54
N SER A 159 -7.05 -10.52 2.24
CA SER A 159 -6.59 -11.81 1.71
C SER A 159 -5.08 -12.03 1.72
N LEU A 160 -4.29 -10.96 1.88
CA LEU A 160 -2.83 -11.05 1.78
C LEU A 160 -2.16 -11.67 3.02
N LYS A 161 -2.94 -11.95 4.10
CA LYS A 161 -2.46 -12.57 5.36
C LYS A 161 -1.12 -12.00 5.84
N ILE A 162 -1.09 -10.68 6.09
CA ILE A 162 0.08 -9.91 6.57
C ILE A 162 -0.22 -9.24 7.90
#